data_AF-A0A9W8YUD5-F1
#
_entry.id   AF-A0A9W8YUD5-F1
#
_cell.length_a   1.000
_cell.length_b   1.000
_cell.length_c   1.000
_cell.angle_alpha   90.00
_cell.angle_beta   90.00
_cell.angle_gamma   90.00
#
_symmetry.space_group_name_H-M   'P 1'
#
loop_
_entity.id
_entity.type
_entity.pdbx_description
1 polymer ?
#
loop_
_entity_poly.entity_id
_entity_poly.type
_entity_poly.pdbx_seq_one_letter_code
_entity_poly.pdbx_strand_id
1 'polypeptide(L)'
;MDRAQQQAVASSLMFREGETVAEILQAYHALVLIATDRITNKASIGHAAHNSMAMQLETQRLIKGVENLLALTRRIRELWIVGPLRQLEGGRDLEEKIATEVQSVISIMNQMRSNTRQQYVSAGGGYGQYVEGPLTAPLNAPPNGPAVGPSNGPPNGQTAPAP
;
A
#
# COMPACT_ATOMS: atom_id res chain seq x y z
N MET A 1 -20.14 -12.01 -8.78
CA MET A 1 -20.38 -10.61 -9.22
C MET A 1 -19.20 -10.04 -10.02
N ASP A 2 -18.18 -10.85 -10.32
CA ASP A 2 -16.92 -10.48 -10.97
C ASP A 2 -17.02 -10.01 -12.43
N ARG A 3 -18.02 -10.48 -13.19
CA ARG A 3 -18.20 -10.07 -14.59
C ARG A 3 -18.56 -8.58 -14.71
N ALA A 4 -19.40 -8.08 -13.80
CA ALA A 4 -19.82 -6.68 -13.78
C ALA A 4 -18.65 -5.73 -13.42
N GLN A 5 -17.77 -6.15 -12.51
CA GLN A 5 -16.58 -5.37 -12.16
C GLN A 5 -15.50 -5.42 -13.25
N GLN A 6 -15.28 -6.56 -13.91
CA GLN A 6 -14.40 -6.64 -15.07
C GLN A 6 -14.92 -5.76 -16.22
N GLN A 7 -16.24 -5.74 -16.43
CA GLN A 7 -16.89 -4.84 -17.39
C GLN A 7 -16.74 -3.37 -17.00
N ALA A 8 -16.86 -3.03 -15.72
CA ALA A 8 -16.64 -1.67 -15.23
C ALA A 8 -15.18 -1.20 -15.42
N VAL A 9 -14.20 -2.06 -15.13
CA VAL A 9 -12.77 -1.73 -15.35
C VAL A 9 -12.47 -1.60 -16.85
N ALA A 10 -12.98 -2.50 -17.69
CA ALA A 10 -12.82 -2.41 -19.14
C ALA A 10 -13.45 -1.12 -19.70
N SER A 11 -14.64 -0.74 -19.23
CA SER A 11 -15.27 0.52 -19.63
C SER A 11 -14.47 1.75 -19.17
N SER A 12 -13.83 1.69 -18.00
CA SER A 12 -12.97 2.78 -17.50
C SER A 12 -11.69 2.91 -18.32
N LEU A 13 -11.10 1.80 -18.78
CA LEU A 13 -9.92 1.80 -19.63
C LEU A 13 -10.24 2.35 -21.03
N MET A 14 -11.34 1.91 -21.65
CA MET A 14 -11.81 2.46 -22.93
C MET A 14 -12.13 3.95 -22.84
N PHE A 15 -12.76 4.38 -21.74
CA PHE A 15 -13.04 5.81 -21.52
C PHE A 15 -11.75 6.62 -21.41
N ARG A 16 -10.77 6.13 -20.63
CA ARG A 16 -9.44 6.77 -20.51
C ARG A 16 -8.66 6.77 -21.82
N GLU A 17 -8.76 5.71 -22.62
CA GLU A 17 -8.17 5.66 -23.96
C GLU A 17 -8.76 6.76 -24.84
N GLY A 18 -10.09 6.82 -24.93
CA GLY A 18 -10.80 7.83 -25.71
C GLY A 18 -10.47 9.25 -25.26
N GLU A 19 -10.41 9.49 -23.94
CA GLU A 19 -10.00 10.77 -23.36
C GLU A 19 -8.55 11.14 -23.73
N THR A 20 -7.61 10.19 -23.62
CA THR A 20 -6.20 10.43 -23.95
C THR A 20 -5.98 10.71 -25.43
N VAL A 21 -6.66 9.96 -26.31
CA VAL A 21 -6.60 10.17 -27.76
C VAL A 21 -7.21 11.51 -28.14
N ALA A 22 -8.36 11.86 -27.55
CA ALA A 22 -8.98 13.17 -27.77
C ALA A 22 -8.07 14.31 -27.30
N GLU A 23 -7.40 14.16 -26.15
CA GLU A 23 -6.45 15.15 -25.66
C GLU A 23 -5.23 15.31 -26.58
N ILE A 24 -4.65 14.21 -27.08
CA ILE A 24 -3.55 14.23 -28.06
C ILE A 24 -3.98 14.95 -29.34
N LEU A 25 -5.14 14.61 -29.90
CA LEU A 25 -5.65 15.22 -31.12
C LEU A 25 -5.96 16.71 -30.93
N GLN A 26 -6.53 17.09 -29.80
CA GLN A 26 -6.81 18.47 -29.44
C GLN A 26 -5.52 19.28 -29.33
N ALA A 27 -4.49 18.75 -28.64
CA ALA A 27 -3.20 19.39 -28.49
C ALA A 27 -2.48 19.55 -29.84
N TYR A 28 -2.53 18.52 -30.69
CA TYR A 28 -1.94 18.57 -32.03
C TYR A 28 -2.65 19.62 -32.92
N HIS A 29 -3.98 19.64 -32.92
CA HIS A 29 -4.74 20.64 -33.66
C HIS A 29 -4.46 22.07 -33.16
N ALA A 30 -4.39 22.27 -31.84
CA ALA A 30 -4.04 23.57 -31.25
C ALA A 30 -2.62 24.01 -31.65
N LEU A 31 -1.65 23.10 -31.64
CA LEU A 31 -0.28 23.38 -32.09
C LEU A 31 -0.24 23.81 -33.57
N VAL A 32 -0.99 23.12 -34.44
CA VAL A 32 -1.08 23.47 -35.86
C VAL A 32 -1.73 24.84 -36.05
N LEU A 33 -2.77 25.17 -35.28
CA LEU A 33 -3.39 26.50 -35.30
C LEU A 33 -2.41 27.60 -34.91
N ILE A 34 -1.65 27.40 -33.82
CA ILE A 34 -0.68 28.37 -33.33
C ILE A 34 0.49 28.53 -34.33
N ALA A 35 0.96 27.44 -34.92
CA ALA A 35 2.05 27.44 -35.90
C ALA A 35 1.65 28.05 -37.26
N THR A 36 0.37 27.95 -37.64
CA THR A 36 -0.14 28.50 -38.89
C THR A 36 -0.70 29.91 -38.74
N ASP A 37 -0.71 30.46 -37.53
CA ASP A 37 -1.12 31.83 -37.27
C ASP A 37 -0.24 32.80 -38.08
N ARG A 38 -0.90 33.62 -38.90
CA ARG A 38 -0.17 34.51 -39.82
C ARG A 38 0.39 35.66 -39.02
N ILE A 39 1.72 35.76 -38.96
CA ILE A 39 2.41 36.93 -38.46
C ILE A 39 2.09 38.10 -39.41
N THR A 40 1.02 38.83 -39.12
CA THR A 40 0.65 40.05 -39.82
C THR A 40 1.69 41.13 -39.54
N ASN A 41 1.86 42.11 -40.44
CA ASN A 41 2.85 43.20 -40.33
C ASN A 41 2.58 44.17 -39.13
N LYS A 42 1.63 43.83 -38.27
CA LYS A 42 1.28 44.52 -37.01
C LYS A 42 1.54 43.67 -35.77
N ALA A 43 2.11 42.47 -35.92
CA ALA A 43 2.39 41.58 -34.80
C ALA A 43 3.50 42.19 -33.92
N SER A 44 3.12 42.60 -32.71
CA SER A 44 4.05 43.09 -31.69
C SER A 44 4.99 41.97 -31.23
N ILE A 45 6.20 42.31 -30.76
CA ILE A 45 7.17 41.36 -30.18
C ILE A 45 6.52 40.50 -29.08
N GLY A 46 5.60 41.08 -28.30
CA GLY A 46 4.85 40.35 -27.28
C GLY A 46 3.93 39.25 -27.85
N HIS A 47 3.41 39.44 -29.07
CA HIS A 47 2.57 38.44 -29.73
C HIS A 47 3.40 37.24 -30.23
N ALA A 48 4.59 37.50 -30.76
CA ALA A 48 5.54 36.45 -31.14
C ALA A 48 6.02 35.63 -29.92
N ALA A 49 6.30 36.30 -28.80
CA ALA A 49 6.66 35.64 -27.54
C ALA A 49 5.51 34.82 -26.95
N HIS A 50 4.27 35.31 -27.06
CA HIS A 50 3.09 34.56 -26.62
C HIS A 50 2.87 33.30 -27.48
N ASN A 51 3.00 33.43 -28.80
CA ASN A 51 2.88 32.31 -29.73
C ASN A 51 3.96 31.23 -29.45
N SER A 52 5.22 31.62 -29.24
CA SER A 52 6.28 30.67 -28.92
C SER A 52 6.07 29.94 -27.59
N MET A 53 5.57 30.64 -26.56
CA MET A 53 5.20 30.01 -25.28
C MET A 53 4.02 29.06 -25.44
N ALA A 54 3.00 29.44 -26.21
CA ALA A 54 1.84 28.60 -26.49
C ALA A 54 2.24 27.32 -27.26
N MET A 55 3.14 27.41 -28.24
CA MET A 55 3.67 26.23 -28.94
C MET A 55 4.40 25.27 -27.98
N GLN A 56 5.19 25.80 -27.05
CA GLN A 56 5.89 24.98 -26.06
C GLN A 56 4.92 24.26 -25.12
N LEU A 57 3.86 24.96 -24.67
CA LEU A 57 2.83 24.38 -23.80
C LEU A 57 2.08 23.26 -24.50
N GLU A 58 1.62 23.46 -25.74
CA GLU A 58 0.92 22.43 -26.50
C GLU A 58 1.82 21.24 -26.82
N THR A 59 3.12 21.46 -27.04
CA THR A 59 4.09 20.36 -27.21
C THR A 59 4.24 19.54 -25.92
N GLN A 60 4.32 20.19 -24.76
CA GLN A 60 4.35 19.48 -23.47
C GLN A 60 3.05 18.71 -23.21
N ARG A 61 1.91 19.27 -23.60
CA ARG A 61 0.62 18.59 -23.51
C ARG A 61 0.58 17.34 -24.39
N LEU A 62 1.12 17.41 -25.60
CA LEU A 62 1.26 16.25 -26.49
C LEU A 62 2.13 15.16 -25.86
N ILE A 63 3.28 15.51 -25.29
CA ILE A 63 4.19 14.57 -24.61
C ILE A 63 3.45 13.88 -23.46
N LYS A 64 2.75 14.64 -22.61
CA LYS A 64 1.92 14.08 -21.52
C LYS A 64 0.85 13.13 -22.02
N GLY A 65 0.19 13.45 -23.13
CA GLY A 65 -0.79 12.55 -23.75
C GLY A 65 -0.16 11.20 -24.14
N VAL A 66 1.02 11.22 -24.76
CA VAL A 66 1.76 9.99 -25.12
C VAL A 66 2.23 9.22 -23.89
N GLU A 67 2.71 9.90 -22.84
CA GLU A 67 3.07 9.28 -21.57
C GLU A 67 1.88 8.58 -20.92
N ASN A 68 0.70 9.21 -20.93
CA ASN A 68 -0.53 8.62 -20.41
C ASN A 68 -0.96 7.38 -21.23
N LEU A 69 -0.79 7.41 -22.55
CA LEU A 69 -1.02 6.26 -23.43
C LEU A 69 -0.07 5.11 -23.06
N LEU A 70 1.23 5.38 -22.90
CA LEU A 70 2.21 4.37 -22.48
C LEU A 70 1.88 3.78 -21.11
N ALA A 71 1.49 4.63 -20.14
CA ALA A 71 1.04 4.19 -18.81
C ALA A 71 -0.19 3.28 -18.90
N LEU A 72 -1.15 3.61 -19.78
CA LEU A 72 -2.32 2.77 -20.05
C LEU A 72 -1.93 1.40 -20.63
N THR A 73 -1.02 1.37 -21.62
CA THR A 73 -0.55 0.09 -22.19
C THR A 73 0.17 -0.78 -21.15
N ARG A 74 0.90 -0.15 -20.23
CA ARG A 74 1.53 -0.87 -19.11
C ARG A 74 0.47 -1.46 -18.20
N ARG A 75 -0.56 -0.69 -17.84
CA ARG A 75 -1.66 -1.18 -16.99
C ARG A 75 -2.47 -2.31 -17.64
N ILE A 76 -2.71 -2.21 -18.94
CA ILE A 76 -3.32 -3.30 -19.71
C ILE A 76 -2.43 -4.54 -19.62
N ARG A 77 -1.13 -4.43 -19.91
CA ARG A 77 -0.19 -5.56 -19.78
C ARG A 77 -0.11 -6.14 -18.37
N GLU A 78 -0.15 -5.32 -17.33
CA GLU A 78 -0.21 -5.77 -15.94
C GLU A 78 -1.49 -6.58 -15.68
N LEU A 79 -2.65 -6.16 -16.20
CA LEU A 79 -3.90 -6.94 -16.13
C LEU A 79 -3.79 -8.29 -16.86
N TRP A 80 -3.11 -8.33 -18.00
CA TRP A 80 -2.87 -9.59 -18.73
C TRP A 80 -1.91 -10.54 -17.99
N ILE A 81 -0.87 -10.00 -17.33
CA ILE A 81 0.15 -10.79 -16.64
C ILE A 81 -0.34 -11.28 -15.27
N VAL A 82 -1.03 -10.44 -14.50
CA VAL A 82 -1.53 -10.77 -13.16
C VAL A 82 -2.82 -11.61 -13.24
N GLY A 83 -3.47 -11.63 -14.41
CA GLY A 83 -4.85 -12.12 -14.54
C GLY A 83 -5.83 -11.14 -13.88
N PRO A 84 -7.17 -11.40 -13.92
CA PRO A 84 -8.11 -10.56 -13.19
C PRO A 84 -7.62 -10.47 -11.76
N LEU A 85 -7.28 -9.26 -11.30
CA LEU A 85 -6.96 -8.99 -9.90
C LEU A 85 -8.01 -9.77 -9.10
N ARG A 86 -7.60 -10.86 -8.43
CA ARG A 86 -8.39 -11.43 -7.35
C ARG A 86 -8.57 -10.25 -6.41
N GLN A 87 -9.69 -9.56 -6.52
CA GLN A 87 -10.02 -8.51 -5.60
C GLN A 87 -10.02 -9.19 -4.24
N LEU A 88 -9.48 -8.49 -3.25
CA LEU A 88 -9.34 -8.91 -1.87
C LEU A 88 -10.65 -9.30 -1.17
N GLU A 89 -11.76 -9.48 -1.89
CA GLU A 89 -12.97 -10.13 -1.37
C GLU A 89 -12.73 -11.60 -1.02
N GLY A 90 -11.83 -12.30 -1.73
CA GLY A 90 -11.37 -13.65 -1.33
C GLY A 90 -10.06 -13.65 -0.54
N GLY A 91 -9.47 -12.48 -0.30
CA GLY A 91 -8.22 -12.34 0.45
C GLY A 91 -8.47 -12.48 1.95
N ARG A 92 -9.52 -11.83 2.46
CA ARG A 92 -9.88 -11.92 3.89
C ARG A 92 -10.29 -13.33 4.29
N ASP A 93 -11.11 -14.00 3.51
CA ASP A 93 -11.51 -15.38 3.81
C ASP A 93 -10.32 -16.35 3.78
N LEU A 94 -9.36 -16.14 2.87
CA LEU A 94 -8.16 -16.96 2.80
C LEU A 94 -7.20 -16.62 3.94
N GLU A 95 -7.01 -15.35 4.26
CA GLU A 95 -6.20 -14.89 5.39
C GLU A 95 -6.80 -15.36 6.72
N GLU A 96 -8.13 -15.37 6.84
CA GLU A 96 -8.86 -15.87 8.01
C GLU A 96 -8.79 -17.39 8.11
N LYS A 97 -8.87 -18.11 6.99
CA LYS A 97 -8.60 -19.56 6.95
C LYS A 97 -7.16 -19.88 7.33
N ILE A 98 -6.19 -19.15 6.78
CA ILE A 98 -4.77 -19.30 7.11
C ILE A 98 -4.55 -18.98 8.59
N ALA A 99 -5.15 -17.92 9.13
CA ALA A 99 -5.04 -17.57 10.55
C ALA A 99 -5.66 -18.65 11.45
N THR A 100 -6.80 -19.21 11.06
CA THR A 100 -7.47 -20.30 11.79
C THR A 100 -6.64 -21.58 11.77
N GLU A 101 -6.08 -21.93 10.62
CA GLU A 101 -5.18 -23.09 10.46
C GLU A 101 -3.90 -22.91 11.28
N VAL A 102 -3.29 -21.71 11.26
CA VAL A 102 -2.12 -21.38 12.07
C VAL A 102 -2.45 -21.47 13.56
N GLN A 103 -3.61 -20.97 14.00
CA GLN A 103 -4.04 -21.09 15.40
C GLN A 103 -4.23 -22.54 15.83
N SER A 104 -4.78 -23.39 14.95
CA SER A 104 -4.89 -24.84 15.18
C SER A 104 -3.52 -25.49 15.36
N VAL A 105 -2.56 -25.18 14.48
CA VAL A 105 -1.18 -25.71 14.58
C VAL A 105 -0.50 -25.27 15.87
N ILE A 106 -0.66 -23.99 16.27
CA ILE A 106 -0.12 -23.47 17.54
C ILE A 106 -0.72 -24.23 18.74
N SER A 107 -2.01 -24.51 18.74
CA SER A 107 -2.67 -25.26 19.82
C SER A 107 -2.10 -26.68 19.97
N ILE A 108 -1.89 -27.37 18.85
CA ILE A 108 -1.32 -28.72 18.82
C ILE A 108 0.13 -28.70 19.31
N MET A 109 0.92 -27.71 18.88
CA MET A 109 2.31 -27.56 19.36
C MET A 109 2.38 -27.27 20.86
N ASN A 110 1.48 -26.45 21.40
CA ASN A 110 1.40 -26.18 22.83
C ASN A 110 1.02 -27.45 23.62
N GLN A 111 0.06 -28.24 23.12
CA GLN A 111 -0.31 -29.52 23.72
C GLN A 111 0.84 -30.54 23.70
N MET A 112 1.60 -30.63 22.60
CA MET A 112 2.79 -31.47 22.58
C MET A 112 3.83 -30.99 23.60
N ARG A 113 4.07 -29.67 23.65
CA ARG A 113 5.02 -29.07 24.61
C ARG A 113 4.58 -29.25 26.07
N SER A 114 3.29 -29.24 26.37
CA SER A 114 2.77 -29.52 27.72
C SER A 114 2.95 -31.00 28.07
N ASN A 115 2.66 -31.92 27.14
CA ASN A 115 2.81 -33.36 27.36
C ASN A 115 4.27 -33.76 27.62
N THR A 116 5.21 -33.26 26.82
CA THR A 116 6.64 -33.53 27.03
C THR A 116 7.13 -32.96 28.37
N ARG A 117 6.69 -31.76 28.75
CA ARG A 117 7.04 -31.16 30.06
C ARG A 117 6.43 -31.90 31.24
N GLN A 118 5.21 -32.42 31.12
CA GLN A 118 4.60 -33.26 32.15
C GLN A 118 5.34 -34.59 32.31
N GLN A 119 5.80 -35.19 31.21
CA GLN A 119 6.64 -36.39 31.26
C GLN A 119 7.96 -36.13 32.01
N TYR A 120 8.63 -35.00 31.75
CA TYR A 120 9.85 -34.64 32.47
C TYR A 120 9.61 -34.34 33.96
N VAL A 121 8.47 -33.74 34.32
CA VAL A 121 8.12 -33.50 35.74
C VAL A 121 7.76 -34.78 36.47
N SER A 122 7.02 -35.67 35.82
CA SER A 122 6.68 -36.98 36.37
C SER A 122 7.91 -37.86 36.53
N ALA A 123 8.88 -37.79 35.61
CA ALA A 123 10.14 -38.52 35.70
C ALA A 123 11.09 -37.96 36.78
N GLY A 124 10.98 -36.67 37.11
CA GLY A 124 11.78 -35.99 38.13
C GLY A 124 11.20 -36.05 39.56
N GLY A 125 10.05 -36.71 39.77
CA GLY A 125 9.44 -36.87 41.10
C GLY A 125 8.75 -35.63 41.69
N GLY A 126 8.47 -34.60 40.89
CA GLY A 126 7.85 -33.35 41.35
C GLY A 126 6.33 -33.29 41.12
N TYR A 127 5.57 -32.82 42.11
CA TYR A 127 4.12 -32.58 42.02
C TYR A 127 3.84 -31.10 41.72
N GLY A 128 4.02 -30.68 40.46
CA GLY A 128 3.72 -29.32 40.02
C GLY A 128 2.73 -29.30 38.86
N GLN A 129 1.66 -28.50 38.98
CA GLN A 129 0.71 -28.27 37.89
C GLN A 129 1.19 -27.07 37.06
N TYR A 130 1.41 -27.28 35.76
CA TYR A 130 1.78 -26.23 34.83
C TYR A 130 0.57 -25.38 34.45
N VAL A 131 0.72 -24.06 34.53
CA VAL A 131 -0.25 -23.07 34.02
C VAL A 131 0.45 -22.28 32.91
N GLU A 132 -0.11 -22.27 31.70
CA GLU A 132 0.43 -21.49 30.57
C GLU A 132 0.06 -20.01 30.71
N GLY A 133 1.06 -19.12 30.67
CA GLY A 133 0.87 -17.67 30.56
C GLY A 133 0.72 -17.22 29.10
N PRO A 134 0.04 -16.09 28.84
CA PRO A 134 -0.19 -15.62 27.47
C PRO A 134 1.13 -15.31 26.74
N LEU A 135 1.18 -15.68 25.46
CA LEU A 135 2.29 -15.34 24.56
C LEU A 135 2.23 -13.84 24.25
N THR A 136 2.81 -13.02 25.11
CA THR A 136 3.09 -11.62 24.77
C THR A 136 4.17 -11.62 23.68
N ALA A 137 3.85 -11.07 22.51
CA ALA A 137 4.84 -10.79 21.48
C ALA A 137 6.03 -10.03 22.11
N PRO A 138 7.29 -10.35 21.75
CA PRO A 138 8.43 -9.65 22.31
C PRO A 138 8.27 -8.15 22.04
N LEU A 139 8.33 -7.34 23.10
CA LEU A 139 8.33 -5.89 22.96
C LEU A 139 9.44 -5.52 21.97
N ASN A 140 9.07 -4.82 20.89
CA ASN A 140 10.01 -4.16 19.99
C ASN A 140 11.08 -3.45 20.82
N ALA A 141 12.32 -3.92 20.72
CA ALA A 141 13.45 -3.20 21.28
C ALA A 141 13.60 -1.87 20.51
N PRO A 142 13.51 -0.70 21.17
CA PRO A 142 13.89 0.54 20.52
C PRO A 142 15.41 0.56 20.29
N PRO A 143 15.88 1.14 19.17
CA PRO A 143 17.30 1.17 18.87
C PRO A 143 18.01 2.24 19.72
N ASN A 144 19.09 1.84 20.38
CA ASN A 144 20.12 2.66 21.04
C ASN A 144 19.73 3.52 22.27
N GLY A 145 20.17 3.07 23.46
CA GLY A 145 20.34 3.87 24.68
C GLY A 145 20.87 3.03 25.85
N PRO A 146 21.80 3.53 26.70
CA PRO A 146 22.68 2.68 27.52
C PRO A 146 22.05 2.20 28.84
N ALA A 147 22.65 1.13 29.37
CA ALA A 147 22.29 0.39 30.58
C ALA A 147 22.15 1.27 31.85
N VAL A 148 21.11 1.02 32.64
CA VAL A 148 21.05 1.45 34.05
C VAL A 148 20.43 0.33 34.91
N GLY A 149 21.14 -0.01 36.00
CA GLY A 149 20.96 -1.19 36.84
C GLY A 149 19.81 -1.17 37.86
N PRO A 150 19.83 -2.07 38.86
CA PRO A 150 18.67 -2.46 39.65
C PRO A 150 18.41 -1.49 40.82
N SER A 151 17.16 -1.08 41.01
CA SER A 151 16.73 -0.38 42.24
C SER A 151 15.84 -1.29 43.08
N ASN A 152 16.41 -1.73 44.22
CA ASN A 152 15.69 -2.32 45.35
C ASN A 152 15.03 -1.20 46.17
N GLY A 153 13.77 -1.39 46.58
CA GLY A 153 13.12 -0.59 47.62
C GLY A 153 11.96 -1.35 48.28
N PRO A 154 11.93 -1.54 49.62
CA PRO A 154 10.81 -2.14 50.35
C PRO A 154 9.73 -1.10 50.76
N PRO A 155 8.54 -1.54 51.25
CA PRO A 155 7.29 -0.77 51.18
C PRO A 155 6.87 -0.06 52.48
N ASN A 156 6.05 0.98 52.28
CA ASN A 156 4.98 1.54 53.14
C ASN A 156 5.30 2.08 54.55
N GLY A 157 4.89 3.34 54.78
CA GLY A 157 4.72 3.92 56.11
C GLY A 157 3.99 5.27 56.05
N GLN A 158 2.82 5.32 56.67
CA GLN A 158 1.89 6.46 56.77
C GLN A 158 2.52 7.71 57.40
N THR A 159 2.06 8.91 57.03
CA THR A 159 1.23 9.82 57.86
C THR A 159 1.15 11.23 57.23
N ALA A 160 -0.03 11.83 57.34
CA ALA A 160 -0.43 13.15 56.86
C ALA A 160 0.01 14.28 57.86
N PRO A 161 -0.55 15.51 57.83
CA PRO A 161 -0.24 16.62 56.91
C PRO A 161 0.13 17.95 57.63
N ALA A 162 0.55 18.95 56.82
CA ALA A 162 0.47 20.41 57.04
C ALA A 162 1.41 21.03 58.12
N PRO A 163 1.60 22.37 58.21
CA PRO A 163 0.99 23.49 57.48
C PRO A 163 1.82 24.08 56.32
#